data_AF-A0A2S5DJ30-F1
#
_entry.id   AF-A0A2S5DJ30-F1
#
_cell.length_a   1.000
_cell.length_b   1.000
_cell.length_c   1.000
_cell.angle_alpha   90.00
_cell.angle_beta   90.00
_cell.angle_gamma   90.00
#
_symmetry.space_group_name_H-M   'P 1'
#
loop_
_entity.id
_entity.type
_entity.pdbx_description
1 polymer ?
#
loop_
_entity_poly.entity_id
_entity_poly.type
_entity_poly.pdbx_seq_one_letter_code
_entity_poly.pdbx_strand_id
1 'polypeptide(L)'
;MSASSLRVLSLIPPMTQLNTPYPSTAYLTGFLRSRGVAAFQEDLALALVLKLFSKDGMATLREHVHRIPMRQRTDCMMQFDISYERYAATIDAAIGFLQGRDATLSYRIAGRNYLPEGPRFASLDVYVDPDDPDGGDPLAWAFGALGTQDRARHLATLYLNDIADVLREAVDPRFEFVRYAESLALSQPTFDPLAKALAAEPNWVDDTLAALTLEAMDKHQPQLVLISVPFPGAVYAAFRIAQTIKRHRPDIKICLGGGYVNTELRELAEPRVFDYFDYVTLDDGEKPLLALMEHLEGKRGVSRLARTFLRQDGAVRYVNLQEADVPFSESGTPTWDGLPIDRYLSLLDMLNPMHRLWSDGRWNKLTIAHGCYWKKCSFCDVTLDYISRYETASAELLVDRIEAIIAETGQTGFHFVDEAAPPKMLKALAEELLRRKVSISWWGNIRFEKSFTPELALLLAESGCIAISGGLEVASDRLLKLMKKGVSVEQVARVTHGFAEAGVLVHAYLMYGFPTQTVQDTVDALEYVRQLFDNGCIQSGFFHRFACTVHSPVGQNPEEYGVQLVPLPEGDFAKNDVGFIDPTGTDHELMGRGLNKALYNFMHGIGLDGDVRGWFDARVPKSKVPRQFIERALYS
;
A
#
# COMPACT_ATOMS: atom_id res chain seq x y z
N MET A 1 -9.77 7.42 -44.53
CA MET A 1 -9.50 6.28 -43.62
C MET A 1 -9.13 6.91 -42.29
N SER A 2 -9.96 6.75 -41.26
CA SER A 2 -9.62 7.22 -39.92
C SER A 2 -8.32 6.54 -39.50
N ALA A 3 -7.26 7.28 -39.21
CA ALA A 3 -6.04 6.70 -38.67
C ALA A 3 -6.44 5.95 -37.40
N SER A 4 -6.25 4.62 -37.38
CA SER A 4 -6.53 3.80 -36.21
C SER A 4 -5.77 4.40 -35.03
N SER A 5 -6.49 4.85 -33.99
CA SER A 5 -5.85 5.35 -32.77
C SER A 5 -5.01 4.24 -32.15
N LEU A 6 -3.85 4.62 -31.60
CA LEU A 6 -2.96 3.70 -30.90
C LEU A 6 -3.74 2.94 -29.81
N ARG A 7 -3.63 1.60 -29.80
CA ARG A 7 -4.22 0.75 -28.76
C ARG A 7 -3.27 0.60 -27.58
N VAL A 8 -3.72 1.03 -26.41
CA VAL A 8 -2.91 1.05 -25.18
C VAL A 8 -3.48 0.07 -24.16
N LEU A 9 -2.64 -0.78 -23.58
CA LEU A 9 -3.02 -1.69 -22.50
C LEU A 9 -2.20 -1.42 -21.24
N SER A 10 -2.87 -1.08 -20.15
CA SER A 10 -2.26 -0.91 -18.82
C SER A 10 -2.33 -2.21 -18.03
N LEU A 11 -1.21 -2.69 -17.50
CA LEU A 11 -1.13 -3.92 -16.72
C LEU A 11 -0.74 -3.62 -15.27
N ILE A 12 -1.47 -4.21 -14.33
CA ILE A 12 -1.08 -4.29 -12.92
C ILE A 12 -0.27 -5.58 -12.72
N PRO A 13 1.03 -5.50 -12.40
CA PRO A 13 1.85 -6.69 -12.16
C PRO A 13 1.49 -7.35 -10.81
N PRO A 14 1.71 -8.68 -10.69
CA PRO A 14 1.66 -9.41 -9.43
C PRO A 14 2.38 -8.76 -8.27
N MET A 15 1.98 -9.20 -7.07
CA MET A 15 2.41 -8.60 -5.83
C MET A 15 1.96 -7.12 -5.84
N THR A 16 0.66 -6.91 -5.90
CA THR A 16 -0.02 -5.63 -5.68
C THR A 16 -1.26 -5.92 -4.82
N GLN A 17 -1.99 -4.91 -4.38
CA GLN A 17 -3.13 -5.10 -3.48
C GLN A 17 -4.20 -6.02 -4.11
N LEU A 18 -4.64 -7.05 -3.39
CA LEU A 18 -5.63 -8.05 -3.87
C LEU A 18 -7.07 -7.74 -3.48
N ASN A 19 -7.27 -6.72 -2.66
CA ASN A 19 -8.58 -6.28 -2.17
C ASN A 19 -9.18 -5.12 -2.99
N THR A 20 -8.36 -4.41 -3.75
CA THR A 20 -8.80 -3.33 -4.63
C THR A 20 -7.77 -3.10 -5.72
N PRO A 21 -8.18 -2.72 -6.95
CA PRO A 21 -7.23 -2.39 -8.00
C PRO A 21 -6.27 -1.28 -7.57
N TYR A 22 -5.02 -1.38 -8.03
CA TYR A 22 -4.09 -0.29 -7.88
C TYR A 22 -4.54 0.92 -8.74
N PRO A 23 -4.58 2.15 -8.20
CA PRO A 23 -5.30 3.26 -8.83
C PRO A 23 -4.65 3.75 -10.13
N SER A 24 -3.34 3.57 -10.31
CA SER A 24 -2.63 4.18 -11.45
C SER A 24 -3.19 3.77 -12.80
N THR A 25 -3.58 2.50 -12.99
CA THR A 25 -4.12 2.05 -14.28
C THR A 25 -5.52 2.60 -14.52
N ALA A 26 -6.35 2.71 -13.48
CA ALA A 26 -7.69 3.28 -13.56
C ALA A 26 -7.64 4.77 -13.93
N TYR A 27 -6.73 5.53 -13.33
CA TYR A 27 -6.49 6.93 -13.65
C TYR A 27 -5.97 7.12 -15.07
N LEU A 28 -4.88 6.43 -15.44
CA LEU A 28 -4.29 6.58 -16.77
C LEU A 28 -5.25 6.12 -17.87
N THR A 29 -5.98 5.03 -17.66
CA THR A 29 -6.98 4.54 -18.63
C THR A 29 -8.12 5.54 -18.79
N GLY A 30 -8.62 6.10 -17.69
CA GLY A 30 -9.67 7.14 -17.71
C GLY A 30 -9.20 8.40 -18.43
N PHE A 31 -7.99 8.87 -18.10
CA PHE A 31 -7.34 10.00 -18.77
C PHE A 31 -7.20 9.76 -20.27
N LEU A 32 -6.60 8.64 -20.68
CA LEU A 32 -6.36 8.31 -22.10
C LEU A 32 -7.67 8.21 -22.89
N ARG A 33 -8.71 7.59 -22.32
CA ARG A 33 -10.04 7.53 -22.93
C ARG A 33 -10.66 8.92 -23.09
N SER A 34 -10.49 9.82 -22.11
CA SER A 34 -10.94 11.21 -22.22
C SER A 34 -10.26 11.97 -23.37
N ARG A 35 -9.09 11.50 -23.83
CA ARG A 35 -8.34 12.02 -24.98
C ARG A 35 -8.61 11.26 -26.28
N GLY A 36 -9.58 10.34 -26.31
CA GLY A 36 -9.96 9.55 -27.48
C GLY A 36 -9.02 8.39 -27.81
N VAL A 37 -8.15 7.99 -26.89
CA VAL A 37 -7.25 6.86 -27.06
C VAL A 37 -7.99 5.55 -26.74
N ALA A 38 -7.75 4.51 -27.55
CA ALA A 38 -8.27 3.18 -27.30
C ALA A 38 -7.46 2.51 -26.17
N ALA A 39 -7.80 2.84 -24.92
CA ALA A 39 -7.10 2.35 -23.73
C ALA A 39 -7.90 1.27 -22.99
N PHE A 40 -7.17 0.23 -22.57
CA PHE A 40 -7.64 -0.95 -21.86
C PHE A 40 -6.78 -1.18 -20.62
N GLN A 41 -7.26 -2.01 -19.69
CA GLN A 41 -6.52 -2.38 -18.49
C GLN A 41 -6.82 -3.82 -18.06
N GLU A 42 -5.85 -4.46 -17.41
CA GLU A 42 -5.97 -5.78 -16.79
C GLU A 42 -5.21 -5.84 -15.46
N ASP A 43 -5.77 -6.58 -14.50
CA ASP A 43 -5.09 -6.88 -13.24
C ASP A 43 -4.53 -8.31 -13.27
N LEU A 44 -3.26 -8.43 -13.64
CA LEU A 44 -2.58 -9.73 -13.69
C LEU A 44 -2.21 -10.24 -12.30
N ALA A 45 -2.18 -9.38 -11.28
CA ALA A 45 -1.95 -9.80 -9.90
C ALA A 45 -3.13 -10.61 -9.38
N LEU A 46 -4.34 -10.06 -9.52
CA LEU A 46 -5.56 -10.74 -9.12
C LEU A 46 -5.79 -12.00 -9.98
N ALA A 47 -5.58 -11.91 -11.30
CA ALA A 47 -5.74 -13.06 -12.19
C ALA A 47 -4.80 -14.22 -11.82
N LEU A 48 -3.53 -13.93 -11.51
CA LEU A 48 -2.56 -14.93 -11.08
C LEU A 48 -3.00 -15.58 -9.77
N VAL A 49 -3.34 -14.79 -8.75
CA VAL A 49 -3.79 -15.33 -7.46
C VAL A 49 -5.03 -16.19 -7.62
N LEU A 50 -6.05 -15.74 -8.35
CA LEU A 50 -7.27 -16.54 -8.54
C LEU A 50 -7.03 -17.82 -9.35
N LYS A 51 -5.98 -17.87 -10.19
CA LYS A 51 -5.59 -19.10 -10.88
C LYS A 51 -4.87 -20.07 -9.95
N LEU A 52 -3.90 -19.58 -9.17
CA LEU A 52 -3.14 -20.39 -8.21
C LEU A 52 -4.04 -20.90 -7.06
N PHE A 53 -4.95 -20.06 -6.57
CA PHE A 53 -5.89 -20.33 -5.47
C PHE A 53 -7.24 -20.80 -6.01
N SER A 54 -7.20 -21.84 -6.82
CA SER A 54 -8.38 -22.53 -7.36
C SER A 54 -8.26 -24.02 -7.12
N LYS A 55 -9.35 -24.77 -7.28
CA LYS A 55 -9.28 -26.24 -7.22
C LYS A 55 -8.21 -26.84 -8.13
N ASP A 56 -8.10 -26.37 -9.37
CA ASP A 56 -7.09 -26.83 -10.33
C ASP A 56 -5.68 -26.38 -9.93
N GLY A 57 -5.56 -25.16 -9.39
CA GLY A 57 -4.30 -24.66 -8.83
C GLY A 57 -3.82 -25.49 -7.64
N MET A 58 -4.73 -25.94 -6.76
CA MET A 58 -4.41 -26.82 -5.64
C MET A 58 -3.92 -28.20 -6.12
N ALA A 59 -4.55 -28.76 -7.15
CA ALA A 59 -4.09 -30.01 -7.75
C ALA A 59 -2.66 -29.88 -8.29
N THR A 60 -2.38 -28.80 -9.01
CA THR A 60 -1.04 -28.51 -9.54
C THR A 60 -0.02 -28.32 -8.40
N LEU A 61 -0.38 -27.57 -7.36
CA LEU A 61 0.48 -27.37 -6.18
C LEU A 61 0.81 -28.69 -5.49
N ARG A 62 -0.16 -29.61 -5.37
CA ARG A 62 0.08 -30.95 -4.82
C ARG A 62 1.09 -31.74 -5.65
N GLU A 63 1.04 -31.66 -6.97
CA GLU A 63 2.04 -32.30 -7.84
C GLU A 63 3.45 -31.75 -7.56
N HIS A 64 3.58 -30.44 -7.37
CA HIS A 64 4.86 -29.83 -7.00
C HIS A 64 5.37 -30.32 -5.64
N VAL A 65 4.50 -30.38 -4.62
CA VAL A 65 4.83 -30.98 -3.31
C VAL A 65 5.27 -32.45 -3.46
N HIS A 66 4.61 -33.21 -4.35
CA HIS A 66 4.93 -34.62 -4.57
C HIS A 66 6.27 -34.85 -5.27
N ARG A 67 6.74 -33.91 -6.08
CA ARG A 67 8.09 -33.94 -6.68
C ARG A 67 9.19 -33.74 -5.63
N ILE A 68 8.88 -33.14 -4.48
CA ILE A 68 9.83 -32.96 -3.37
C ILE A 68 9.90 -34.26 -2.55
N PRO A 69 11.11 -34.82 -2.30
CA PRO A 69 11.27 -36.01 -1.48
C PRO A 69 10.68 -35.82 -0.08
N MET A 70 9.98 -36.84 0.44
CA MET A 70 9.26 -36.74 1.73
C MET A 70 10.13 -36.23 2.89
N ARG A 71 11.43 -36.58 2.93
CA ARG A 71 12.38 -36.13 3.97
C ARG A 71 12.75 -34.64 3.91
N GLN A 72 12.46 -33.97 2.79
CA GLN A 72 12.74 -32.55 2.56
C GLN A 72 11.48 -31.68 2.65
N ARG A 73 10.30 -32.30 2.82
CA ARG A 73 9.05 -31.55 2.97
C ARG A 73 9.00 -30.92 4.35
N THR A 74 8.54 -29.68 4.41
CA THR A 74 8.27 -28.96 5.65
C THR A 74 6.96 -29.44 6.27
N ASP A 75 6.71 -29.08 7.53
CA ASP A 75 5.44 -29.38 8.21
C ASP A 75 4.23 -28.78 7.46
N CYS A 76 4.41 -27.59 6.87
CA CYS A 76 3.39 -26.93 6.05
C CYS A 76 3.01 -27.79 4.84
N MET A 77 4.00 -28.28 4.08
CA MET A 77 3.77 -29.16 2.93
C MET A 77 3.13 -30.50 3.32
N MET A 78 3.57 -31.09 4.43
CA MET A 78 3.03 -32.38 4.90
C MET A 78 1.57 -32.23 5.32
N GLN A 79 1.24 -31.18 6.09
CA GLN A 79 -0.11 -30.91 6.55
C GLN A 79 -1.06 -30.63 5.37
N PHE A 80 -0.59 -29.88 4.37
CA PHE A 80 -1.34 -29.65 3.13
C PHE A 80 -1.64 -30.96 2.39
N ASP A 81 -0.65 -31.85 2.21
CA ASP A 81 -0.85 -33.11 1.49
C ASP A 81 -1.78 -34.07 2.24
N ILE A 82 -1.69 -34.13 3.57
CA ILE A 82 -2.58 -34.92 4.43
C ILE A 82 -4.02 -34.40 4.34
N SER A 83 -4.20 -33.08 4.35
CA SER A 83 -5.51 -32.43 4.33
C SER A 83 -5.99 -32.04 2.93
N TYR A 84 -5.32 -32.51 1.87
CA TYR A 84 -5.51 -32.02 0.51
C TYR A 84 -6.96 -32.10 0.04
N GLU A 85 -7.63 -33.22 0.28
CA GLU A 85 -9.03 -33.41 -0.17
C GLU A 85 -9.96 -32.36 0.45
N ARG A 86 -9.65 -31.88 1.67
CA ARG A 86 -10.38 -30.77 2.28
C ARG A 86 -10.05 -29.44 1.61
N TYR A 87 -8.76 -29.12 1.41
CA TYR A 87 -8.33 -27.90 0.71
C TYR A 87 -8.98 -27.80 -0.69
N ALA A 88 -8.91 -28.88 -1.48
CA ALA A 88 -9.48 -28.95 -2.82
C ALA A 88 -11.01 -28.83 -2.83
N ALA A 89 -11.70 -29.25 -1.76
CA ALA A 89 -13.14 -29.13 -1.62
C ALA A 89 -13.60 -27.75 -1.14
N THR A 90 -12.74 -26.98 -0.45
CA THR A 90 -13.12 -25.71 0.19
C THR A 90 -12.57 -24.46 -0.47
N ILE A 91 -11.51 -24.55 -1.28
CA ILE A 91 -10.80 -23.37 -1.83
C ILE A 91 -11.71 -22.42 -2.62
N ASP A 92 -12.49 -22.92 -3.58
CA ASP A 92 -13.32 -22.07 -4.43
C ASP A 92 -14.45 -21.39 -3.62
N ALA A 93 -14.97 -22.09 -2.61
CA ALA A 93 -15.99 -21.56 -1.70
C ALA A 93 -15.40 -20.49 -0.76
N ALA A 94 -14.18 -20.70 -0.25
CA ALA A 94 -13.47 -19.72 0.56
C ALA A 94 -13.18 -18.44 -0.25
N ILE A 95 -12.72 -18.57 -1.49
CA ILE A 95 -12.52 -17.44 -2.41
C ILE A 95 -13.85 -16.74 -2.69
N GLY A 96 -14.91 -17.49 -2.99
CA GLY A 96 -16.25 -16.94 -3.19
C GLY A 96 -16.76 -16.15 -1.97
N PHE A 97 -16.56 -16.67 -0.76
CA PHE A 97 -16.90 -15.97 0.48
C PHE A 97 -16.10 -14.68 0.65
N LEU A 98 -14.78 -14.70 0.43
CA LEU A 98 -13.92 -13.52 0.53
C LEU A 98 -14.24 -12.46 -0.54
N GLN A 99 -14.83 -12.86 -1.67
CA GLN A 99 -15.35 -11.93 -2.69
C GLN A 99 -16.78 -11.44 -2.38
N GLY A 100 -17.35 -11.83 -1.25
CA GLY A 100 -18.71 -11.46 -0.85
C GLY A 100 -19.82 -12.19 -1.61
N ARG A 101 -19.49 -13.28 -2.34
CA ARG A 101 -20.46 -14.02 -3.17
C ARG A 101 -21.32 -15.01 -2.38
N ASP A 102 -20.89 -15.43 -1.19
CA ASP A 102 -21.68 -16.28 -0.29
C ASP A 102 -21.46 -15.91 1.19
N ALA A 103 -22.23 -14.94 1.68
CA ALA A 103 -22.16 -14.53 3.08
C ALA A 103 -22.60 -15.61 4.09
N THR A 104 -23.35 -16.64 3.67
CA THR A 104 -23.88 -17.67 4.58
C THR A 104 -22.80 -18.65 5.04
N LEU A 105 -21.72 -18.77 4.27
CA LEU A 105 -20.58 -19.62 4.62
C LEU A 105 -19.87 -19.15 5.89
N SER A 106 -20.05 -17.88 6.29
CA SER A 106 -19.49 -17.31 7.51
C SER A 106 -19.75 -18.15 8.76
N TYR A 107 -20.97 -18.69 8.94
CA TYR A 107 -21.29 -19.53 10.11
C TYR A 107 -20.47 -20.82 10.17
N ARG A 108 -20.20 -21.43 9.02
CA ARG A 108 -19.44 -22.69 8.92
C ARG A 108 -17.94 -22.45 9.09
N ILE A 109 -17.43 -21.36 8.52
CA ILE A 109 -16.03 -20.95 8.67
C ILE A 109 -15.77 -20.53 10.12
N ALA A 110 -16.61 -19.67 10.70
CA ALA A 110 -16.48 -19.21 12.08
C ALA A 110 -16.51 -20.36 13.09
N GLY A 111 -17.28 -21.42 12.80
CA GLY A 111 -17.32 -22.64 13.60
C GLY A 111 -16.10 -23.57 13.44
N ARG A 112 -15.06 -23.18 12.68
CA ARG A 112 -13.77 -23.89 12.49
C ARG A 112 -13.83 -25.32 11.93
N ASN A 113 -15.02 -25.89 11.75
CA ASN A 113 -15.20 -27.26 11.25
C ASN A 113 -15.17 -27.38 9.71
N TYR A 114 -15.16 -26.25 9.00
CA TYR A 114 -15.23 -26.24 7.54
C TYR A 114 -13.85 -26.24 6.89
N LEU A 115 -13.07 -25.18 7.08
CA LEU A 115 -11.74 -25.04 6.48
C LEU A 115 -10.72 -25.97 7.18
N PRO A 116 -9.79 -26.60 6.45
CA PRO A 116 -8.62 -27.20 7.08
C PRO A 116 -7.74 -26.10 7.68
N GLU A 117 -7.09 -26.42 8.80
CA GLU A 117 -6.24 -25.49 9.55
C GLU A 117 -4.79 -25.98 9.48
N GLY A 118 -3.90 -25.12 9.00
CA GLY A 118 -2.46 -25.33 8.98
C GLY A 118 -1.73 -24.55 10.07
N PRO A 119 -0.40 -24.44 9.99
CA PRO A 119 0.42 -23.83 11.03
C PRO A 119 0.05 -22.37 11.37
N ARG A 120 -0.52 -21.60 10.43
CA ARG A 120 -0.93 -20.21 10.69
C ARG A 120 -2.06 -20.07 11.68
N PHE A 121 -2.80 -21.14 11.99
CA PHE A 121 -3.86 -21.11 13.00
C PHE A 121 -3.33 -21.21 14.43
N ALA A 122 -2.06 -21.62 14.64
CA ALA A 122 -1.46 -21.73 15.97
C ALA A 122 -1.39 -20.37 16.71
N SER A 123 -1.38 -19.25 15.99
CA SER A 123 -1.42 -17.91 16.61
C SER A 123 -2.73 -17.65 17.35
N LEU A 124 -3.81 -18.38 17.05
CA LEU A 124 -5.08 -18.27 17.75
C LEU A 124 -4.99 -18.88 19.16
N ASP A 125 -4.08 -19.81 19.39
CA ASP A 125 -3.94 -20.53 20.67
C ASP A 125 -3.05 -19.79 21.70
N VAL A 126 -2.42 -18.69 21.31
CA VAL A 126 -1.48 -17.92 22.16
C VAL A 126 -2.18 -16.88 23.05
N TYR A 127 -3.46 -16.59 22.80
CA TYR A 127 -4.22 -15.54 23.50
C TYR A 127 -4.98 -16.08 24.71
N VAL A 128 -4.28 -16.63 25.71
CA VAL A 128 -4.96 -16.99 26.97
C VAL A 128 -5.29 -15.72 27.74
N ASP A 129 -6.57 -15.49 28.03
CA ASP A 129 -7.02 -14.47 28.97
C ASP A 129 -6.29 -14.71 30.32
N PRO A 130 -5.49 -13.76 30.82
CA PRO A 130 -4.81 -13.92 32.11
C PRO A 130 -5.78 -14.18 33.27
N ASP A 131 -7.04 -13.76 33.12
CA ASP A 131 -8.10 -13.91 34.12
C ASP A 131 -8.97 -15.17 33.90
N ASP A 132 -8.80 -15.91 32.79
CA ASP A 132 -9.44 -17.21 32.52
C ASP A 132 -8.50 -18.22 31.82
N PRO A 133 -7.54 -18.80 32.56
CA PRO A 133 -6.57 -19.75 32.03
C PRO A 133 -7.13 -21.15 31.71
N ASP A 134 -8.39 -21.46 32.06
CA ASP A 134 -8.95 -22.81 32.05
C ASP A 134 -10.04 -23.08 30.98
N GLY A 135 -10.30 -22.16 30.02
CA GLY A 135 -11.08 -22.53 28.83
C GLY A 135 -11.95 -21.48 28.12
N GLY A 136 -11.64 -20.18 28.21
CA GLY A 136 -12.23 -19.18 27.32
C GLY A 136 -11.74 -19.31 25.87
N ASP A 137 -12.58 -18.95 24.87
CA ASP A 137 -12.09 -18.71 23.50
C ASP A 137 -11.03 -17.59 23.60
N PRO A 138 -9.76 -17.82 23.23
CA PRO A 138 -8.65 -16.87 23.34
C PRO A 138 -8.94 -15.47 22.75
N LEU A 139 -9.94 -15.41 21.87
CA LEU A 139 -10.38 -14.22 21.17
C LEU A 139 -11.82 -13.82 21.55
N ALA A 140 -12.40 -14.33 22.64
CA ALA A 140 -13.75 -13.99 23.09
C ALA A 140 -13.96 -12.48 23.28
N TRP A 141 -12.93 -11.75 23.73
CA TRP A 141 -12.96 -10.30 23.84
C TRP A 141 -12.99 -9.60 22.47
N ALA A 142 -12.19 -10.07 21.50
CA ALA A 142 -12.23 -9.57 20.13
C ALA A 142 -13.51 -9.99 19.39
N PHE A 143 -14.03 -11.19 19.64
CA PHE A 143 -15.22 -11.77 19.02
C PHE A 143 -16.54 -11.39 19.69
N GLY A 144 -16.53 -10.87 20.92
CA GLY A 144 -17.69 -10.25 21.54
C GLY A 144 -18.08 -8.92 20.88
N ALA A 145 -17.11 -8.24 20.25
CA ALA A 145 -17.30 -7.00 19.50
C ALA A 145 -17.42 -7.20 17.98
N LEU A 146 -16.95 -8.34 17.43
CA LEU A 146 -16.92 -8.60 15.99
C LEU A 146 -18.06 -9.50 15.53
N GLY A 147 -18.65 -9.18 14.38
CA GLY A 147 -19.68 -10.02 13.77
C GLY A 147 -19.11 -11.34 13.26
N THR A 148 -19.95 -12.38 13.17
CA THR A 148 -19.61 -13.70 12.61
C THR A 148 -18.92 -13.63 11.24
N GLN A 149 -19.27 -12.62 10.44
CA GLN A 149 -18.65 -12.36 9.13
C GLN A 149 -17.15 -12.09 9.25
N ASP A 150 -16.73 -11.29 10.23
CA ASP A 150 -15.36 -10.81 10.33
C ASP A 150 -14.46 -11.90 10.86
N ARG A 151 -14.95 -12.65 11.86
CA ARG A 151 -14.32 -13.88 12.33
C ARG A 151 -14.10 -14.84 11.16
N ALA A 152 -15.11 -15.04 10.32
CA ALA A 152 -14.97 -15.90 9.16
C ALA A 152 -13.96 -15.38 8.13
N ARG A 153 -13.92 -14.07 7.85
CA ARG A 153 -12.91 -13.47 6.94
C ARG A 153 -11.50 -13.64 7.46
N HIS A 154 -11.29 -13.44 8.75
CA HIS A 154 -9.98 -13.64 9.38
C HIS A 154 -9.50 -15.09 9.23
N LEU A 155 -10.35 -16.06 9.60
CA LEU A 155 -10.02 -17.49 9.47
C LEU A 155 -9.81 -17.90 8.00
N ALA A 156 -10.62 -17.38 7.08
CA ALA A 156 -10.43 -17.61 5.64
C ALA A 156 -9.12 -16.98 5.13
N THR A 157 -8.69 -15.84 5.68
CA THR A 157 -7.41 -15.20 5.35
C THR A 157 -6.23 -16.05 5.84
N LEU A 158 -6.29 -16.57 7.08
CA LEU A 158 -5.29 -17.52 7.59
C LEU A 158 -5.21 -18.79 6.74
N TYR A 159 -6.35 -19.32 6.31
CA TYR A 159 -6.43 -20.46 5.39
C TYR A 159 -5.73 -20.19 4.05
N LEU A 160 -5.88 -19.00 3.46
CA LEU A 160 -5.13 -18.65 2.24
C LEU A 160 -3.64 -18.44 2.52
N ASN A 161 -3.28 -17.90 3.68
CA ASN A 161 -1.87 -17.77 4.10
C ASN A 161 -1.18 -19.14 4.26
N ASP A 162 -1.87 -20.16 4.77
CA ASP A 162 -1.32 -21.53 4.81
C ASP A 162 -0.99 -22.04 3.41
N ILE A 163 -1.90 -21.87 2.44
CA ILE A 163 -1.68 -22.29 1.04
C ILE A 163 -0.51 -21.50 0.43
N ALA A 164 -0.43 -20.21 0.73
CA ALA A 164 0.66 -19.36 0.26
C ALA A 164 2.03 -19.82 0.76
N ASP A 165 2.12 -20.25 2.03
CA ASP A 165 3.34 -20.82 2.57
C ASP A 165 3.75 -22.13 1.86
N VAL A 166 2.79 -23.00 1.56
CA VAL A 166 3.06 -24.21 0.76
C VAL A 166 3.60 -23.83 -0.62
N LEU A 167 2.98 -22.86 -1.29
CA LEU A 167 3.43 -22.40 -2.60
C LEU A 167 4.82 -21.78 -2.54
N ARG A 168 5.09 -20.96 -1.52
CA ARG A 168 6.38 -20.34 -1.28
C ARG A 168 7.48 -21.39 -1.11
N GLU A 169 7.22 -22.43 -0.33
CA GLU A 169 8.22 -23.43 -0.01
C GLU A 169 8.38 -24.49 -1.12
N ALA A 170 7.32 -24.80 -1.88
CA ALA A 170 7.32 -25.87 -2.88
C ALA A 170 7.59 -25.40 -4.31
N VAL A 171 7.35 -24.12 -4.62
CA VAL A 171 7.37 -23.61 -6.00
C VAL A 171 8.23 -22.36 -6.15
N ASP A 172 7.94 -21.31 -5.39
CA ASP A 172 8.62 -20.02 -5.54
C ASP A 172 8.92 -19.37 -4.18
N PRO A 173 10.17 -19.37 -3.70
CA PRO A 173 10.53 -18.78 -2.41
C PRO A 173 10.27 -17.27 -2.33
N ARG A 174 10.01 -16.59 -3.46
CA ARG A 174 9.70 -15.15 -3.54
C ARG A 174 8.20 -14.86 -3.39
N PHE A 175 7.34 -15.88 -3.41
CA PHE A 175 5.90 -15.67 -3.35
C PHE A 175 5.45 -15.27 -1.94
N GLU A 176 4.68 -14.19 -1.85
CA GLU A 176 4.02 -13.76 -0.61
C GLU A 176 2.58 -13.37 -0.90
N PHE A 177 1.65 -13.82 -0.07
CA PHE A 177 0.22 -13.60 -0.28
C PHE A 177 -0.30 -12.31 0.37
N VAL A 178 0.19 -11.98 1.57
CA VAL A 178 -0.14 -10.73 2.27
C VAL A 178 1.10 -9.86 2.35
N ARG A 179 0.99 -8.63 1.84
CA ARG A 179 2.02 -7.61 1.89
C ARG A 179 1.81 -6.69 3.08
N TYR A 180 2.27 -7.11 4.24
CA TYR A 180 2.60 -6.20 5.34
C TYR A 180 3.85 -6.67 6.08
N ALA A 181 4.82 -7.25 5.37
CA ALA A 181 6.11 -7.60 5.93
C ALA A 181 7.15 -6.52 5.60
N GLU A 182 7.69 -5.91 6.64
CA GLU A 182 8.76 -4.90 6.69
C GLU A 182 10.14 -5.41 6.20
N SER A 183 10.21 -6.54 5.47
CA SER A 183 11.49 -7.12 5.10
C SER A 183 12.11 -6.42 3.88
N LEU A 184 12.85 -5.36 4.19
CA LEU A 184 14.09 -4.95 3.51
C LEU A 184 14.00 -4.80 1.99
N ALA A 185 13.27 -3.78 1.54
CA ALA A 185 13.50 -3.20 0.23
C ALA A 185 14.67 -2.21 0.30
N LEU A 186 15.88 -2.69 0.59
CA LEU A 186 17.05 -1.89 0.21
C LEU A 186 17.07 -1.82 -1.31
N SER A 187 17.01 -0.61 -1.86
CA SER A 187 17.19 -0.37 -3.29
C SER A 187 18.44 -1.11 -3.80
N GLN A 188 18.27 -1.97 -4.79
CA GLN A 188 19.39 -2.77 -5.32
C GLN A 188 20.21 -1.92 -6.29
N PRO A 189 21.47 -1.56 -5.96
CA PRO A 189 22.26 -0.65 -6.78
C PRO A 189 22.54 -1.18 -8.20
N THR A 190 22.62 -2.51 -8.35
CA THR A 190 22.95 -3.20 -9.59
C THR A 190 21.79 -4.05 -10.09
N PHE A 191 21.64 -4.17 -11.40
CA PHE A 191 20.63 -5.04 -12.03
C PHE A 191 20.96 -6.54 -11.97
N ASP A 192 22.19 -6.92 -11.60
CA ASP A 192 22.67 -8.31 -11.65
C ASP A 192 21.81 -9.34 -10.89
N PRO A 193 21.33 -9.08 -9.65
CA PRO A 193 20.48 -10.05 -8.96
C PRO A 193 19.16 -10.31 -9.69
N LEU A 194 18.57 -9.25 -10.23
CA LEU A 194 17.34 -9.33 -11.04
C LEU A 194 17.61 -10.03 -12.37
N ALA A 195 18.69 -9.69 -13.08
CA ALA A 195 19.09 -10.36 -14.31
C ALA A 195 19.30 -11.86 -14.11
N LYS A 196 19.98 -12.25 -13.02
CA LYS A 196 20.17 -13.66 -12.64
C LYS A 196 18.85 -14.36 -12.38
N ALA A 197 17.92 -13.71 -11.67
CA ALA A 197 16.59 -14.25 -11.42
C ALA A 197 15.76 -14.42 -12.70
N LEU A 198 15.85 -13.46 -13.63
CA LEU A 198 15.14 -13.49 -14.92
C LEU A 198 15.71 -14.51 -15.91
N ALA A 199 16.99 -14.86 -15.77
CA ALA A 199 17.68 -15.86 -16.59
C ALA A 199 17.51 -17.30 -16.06
N ALA A 200 17.05 -17.47 -14.82
CA ALA A 200 16.74 -18.79 -14.27
C ALA A 200 15.56 -19.44 -15.03
N GLU A 201 15.50 -20.78 -14.97
CA GLU A 201 14.36 -21.53 -15.52
C GLU A 201 13.04 -21.03 -14.89
N PRO A 202 12.02 -20.73 -15.71
CA PRO A 202 10.70 -20.36 -15.21
C PRO A 202 10.13 -21.42 -14.27
N ASN A 203 9.54 -20.99 -13.16
CA ASN A 203 8.73 -21.87 -12.33
C ASN A 203 7.24 -21.82 -12.73
N TRP A 204 6.40 -22.56 -12.03
CA TRP A 204 4.97 -22.61 -12.32
C TRP A 204 4.25 -21.24 -12.18
N VAL A 205 4.68 -20.41 -11.22
CA VAL A 205 4.13 -19.04 -11.06
C VAL A 205 4.47 -18.19 -12.27
N ASP A 206 5.73 -18.27 -12.72
CA ASP A 206 6.21 -17.58 -13.91
C ASP A 206 5.48 -18.02 -15.19
N ASP A 207 5.28 -19.33 -15.38
CA ASP A 207 4.56 -19.88 -16.53
C ASP A 207 3.09 -19.48 -16.54
N THR A 208 2.46 -19.49 -15.36
CA THR A 208 1.08 -19.04 -15.20
C THR A 208 0.95 -17.55 -15.53
N LEU A 209 1.88 -16.72 -15.06
CA LEU A 209 1.92 -15.29 -15.38
C LEU A 209 2.14 -15.05 -16.88
N ALA A 210 3.01 -15.84 -17.51
CA ALA A 210 3.26 -15.76 -18.95
C ALA A 210 1.99 -16.10 -19.74
N ALA A 211 1.26 -17.16 -19.37
CA ALA A 211 -0.01 -17.53 -20.00
C ALA A 211 -1.05 -16.41 -19.89
N LEU A 212 -1.25 -15.86 -18.69
CA LEU A 212 -2.18 -14.75 -18.45
C LEU A 212 -1.78 -13.48 -19.24
N THR A 213 -0.48 -13.23 -19.36
CA THR A 213 0.03 -12.12 -20.17
C THR A 213 -0.34 -12.29 -21.65
N LEU A 214 -0.17 -13.50 -22.20
CA LEU A 214 -0.52 -13.79 -23.59
C LEU A 214 -2.04 -13.70 -23.82
N GLU A 215 -2.86 -14.20 -22.88
CA GLU A 215 -4.31 -14.04 -22.95
C GLU A 215 -4.72 -12.55 -23.00
N ALA A 216 -4.09 -11.69 -22.20
CA ALA A 216 -4.33 -10.25 -22.24
C ALA A 216 -3.89 -9.61 -23.56
N MET A 217 -2.75 -10.03 -24.14
CA MET A 217 -2.30 -9.58 -25.45
C MET A 217 -3.29 -10.00 -26.55
N ASP A 218 -3.76 -11.23 -26.51
CA ASP A 218 -4.67 -11.78 -27.51
C ASP A 218 -6.04 -11.09 -27.47
N LYS A 219 -6.55 -10.83 -26.27
CA LYS A 219 -7.81 -10.11 -26.03
C LYS A 219 -7.76 -8.67 -26.54
N HIS A 220 -6.68 -7.94 -26.25
CA HIS A 220 -6.64 -6.48 -26.46
C HIS A 220 -5.87 -6.05 -27.70
N GLN A 221 -5.02 -6.89 -28.28
CA GLN A 221 -4.17 -6.56 -29.42
C GLN A 221 -3.51 -5.16 -29.29
N PRO A 222 -2.76 -4.88 -28.21
CA PRO A 222 -2.21 -3.56 -27.98
C PRO A 222 -1.01 -3.27 -28.89
N GLN A 223 -0.72 -2.00 -29.09
CA GLN A 223 0.50 -1.51 -29.75
C GLN A 223 1.47 -0.91 -28.73
N LEU A 224 0.95 -0.43 -27.61
CA LEU A 224 1.68 0.06 -26.45
C LEU A 224 1.16 -0.62 -25.19
N VAL A 225 2.04 -1.21 -24.39
CA VAL A 225 1.75 -1.78 -23.08
C VAL A 225 2.39 -0.90 -22.01
N LEU A 226 1.60 -0.48 -21.03
CA LEU A 226 2.05 0.26 -19.86
C LEU A 226 2.11 -0.69 -18.67
N ILE A 227 3.27 -0.80 -18.01
CA ILE A 227 3.42 -1.59 -16.80
C ILE A 227 3.72 -0.63 -15.65
N SER A 228 2.77 -0.49 -14.73
CA SER A 228 2.92 0.39 -13.56
C SER A 228 3.43 -0.43 -12.38
N VAL A 229 4.62 -0.09 -11.87
CA VAL A 229 5.27 -0.76 -10.74
C VAL A 229 5.22 0.15 -9.53
N PRO A 230 4.31 -0.09 -8.57
CA PRO A 230 4.16 0.78 -7.43
C PRO A 230 5.19 0.54 -6.32
N PHE A 231 5.72 -0.68 -6.20
CA PHE A 231 6.61 -1.08 -5.11
C PHE A 231 7.71 -2.03 -5.61
N PRO A 232 8.88 -2.08 -4.95
CA PRO A 232 10.00 -2.96 -5.30
C PRO A 232 9.61 -4.44 -5.50
N GLY A 233 8.72 -4.98 -4.66
CA GLY A 233 8.29 -6.38 -4.77
C GLY A 233 7.51 -6.73 -6.05
N ALA A 234 7.07 -5.75 -6.85
CA ALA A 234 6.37 -5.98 -8.12
C ALA A 234 7.33 -5.97 -9.34
N VAL A 235 8.60 -5.60 -9.15
CA VAL A 235 9.58 -5.42 -10.22
C VAL A 235 9.84 -6.71 -10.97
N TYR A 236 10.10 -7.82 -10.27
CA TYR A 236 10.38 -9.10 -10.92
C TYR A 236 9.25 -9.53 -11.87
N ALA A 237 8.01 -9.49 -11.39
CA ALA A 237 6.84 -9.83 -12.19
C ALA A 237 6.65 -8.89 -13.39
N ALA A 238 6.88 -7.59 -13.23
CA ALA A 238 6.86 -6.63 -14.34
C ALA A 238 7.85 -6.98 -15.46
N PHE A 239 9.09 -7.36 -15.09
CA PHE A 239 10.09 -7.80 -16.06
C PHE A 239 9.71 -9.14 -16.72
N ARG A 240 9.10 -10.08 -15.99
CA ARG A 240 8.60 -11.36 -16.56
C ARG A 240 7.46 -11.15 -17.56
N ILE A 241 6.55 -10.23 -17.28
CA ILE A 241 5.51 -9.79 -18.23
C ILE A 241 6.17 -9.23 -19.49
N ALA A 242 7.09 -8.27 -19.34
CA ALA A 242 7.79 -7.66 -20.47
C ALA A 242 8.60 -8.68 -21.29
N GLN A 243 9.31 -9.60 -20.63
CA GLN A 243 10.05 -10.70 -21.28
C GLN A 243 9.12 -11.60 -22.11
N THR A 244 7.95 -11.93 -21.56
CA THR A 244 6.94 -12.74 -22.26
C THR A 244 6.43 -12.02 -23.51
N ILE A 245 6.09 -10.73 -23.38
CA ILE A 245 5.61 -9.91 -24.50
C ILE A 245 6.70 -9.81 -25.57
N LYS A 246 7.95 -9.45 -25.23
CA LYS A 246 9.05 -9.31 -26.20
C LYS A 246 9.35 -10.61 -26.95
N ARG A 247 9.25 -11.76 -26.29
CA ARG A 247 9.49 -13.07 -26.90
C ARG A 247 8.45 -13.44 -27.96
N HIS A 248 7.19 -13.07 -27.77
CA HIS A 248 6.08 -13.48 -28.64
C HIS A 248 5.63 -12.38 -29.61
N ARG A 249 5.74 -11.11 -29.19
CA ARG A 249 5.26 -9.91 -29.86
C ARG A 249 6.28 -8.77 -29.75
N PRO A 250 7.48 -8.91 -30.36
CA PRO A 250 8.54 -7.89 -30.29
C PRO A 250 8.15 -6.56 -30.96
N ASP A 251 7.08 -6.56 -31.77
CA ASP A 251 6.48 -5.37 -32.39
C ASP A 251 5.82 -4.44 -31.37
N ILE A 252 5.35 -4.97 -30.24
CA ILE A 252 4.68 -4.20 -29.19
C ILE A 252 5.70 -3.36 -28.42
N LYS A 253 5.34 -2.09 -28.21
CA LYS A 253 6.10 -1.16 -27.38
C LYS A 253 5.71 -1.30 -25.93
N ILE A 254 6.70 -1.29 -25.03
CA ILE A 254 6.48 -1.48 -23.60
C ILE A 254 7.08 -0.29 -22.84
N CYS A 255 6.27 0.34 -22.00
CA CYS A 255 6.64 1.46 -21.16
C CYS A 255 6.52 1.09 -19.68
N LEU A 256 7.60 1.30 -18.93
CA LEU A 256 7.64 1.12 -17.47
C LEU A 256 7.37 2.47 -16.77
N GLY A 257 6.55 2.47 -15.74
CA GLY A 257 6.28 3.63 -14.89
C GLY A 257 5.85 3.23 -13.47
N GLY A 258 5.41 4.18 -12.66
CA GLY A 258 4.87 3.93 -11.32
C GLY A 258 5.80 4.38 -10.18
N GLY A 259 5.33 4.18 -8.94
CA GLY A 259 6.00 4.64 -7.72
C GLY A 259 7.48 4.24 -7.66
N TYR A 260 7.78 2.96 -7.87
CA TYR A 260 9.15 2.43 -7.86
C TYR A 260 10.06 3.14 -8.88
N VAL A 261 9.51 3.52 -10.04
CA VAL A 261 10.30 4.22 -11.06
C VAL A 261 10.62 5.65 -10.59
N ASN A 262 9.66 6.29 -9.94
CA ASN A 262 9.77 7.66 -9.45
C ASN A 262 10.67 7.82 -8.22
N THR A 263 10.87 6.76 -7.45
CA THR A 263 11.75 6.76 -6.28
C THR A 263 13.11 6.14 -6.62
N GLU A 264 13.17 4.92 -7.15
CA GLU A 264 14.41 4.17 -7.31
C GLU A 264 15.14 4.42 -8.64
N LEU A 265 14.43 4.66 -9.75
CA LEU A 265 15.03 4.66 -11.10
C LEU A 265 15.32 6.07 -11.66
N ARG A 266 15.36 7.09 -10.81
CA ARG A 266 15.55 8.50 -11.25
C ARG A 266 16.90 8.81 -11.86
N GLU A 267 17.92 8.03 -11.52
CA GLU A 267 19.28 8.12 -12.05
C GLU A 267 19.62 6.90 -12.93
N LEU A 268 18.61 6.22 -13.49
CA LEU A 268 18.79 4.99 -14.27
C LEU A 268 19.84 5.18 -15.39
N ALA A 269 20.89 4.36 -15.32
CA ALA A 269 21.96 4.28 -16.32
C ALA A 269 22.20 2.85 -16.85
N GLU A 270 21.49 1.85 -16.32
CA GLU A 270 21.59 0.44 -16.71
C GLU A 270 20.92 0.16 -18.08
N PRO A 271 21.68 -0.16 -19.14
CA PRO A 271 21.14 -0.41 -20.47
C PRO A 271 20.35 -1.72 -20.60
N ARG A 272 20.58 -2.74 -19.75
CA ARG A 272 19.90 -4.04 -19.80
C ARG A 272 18.42 -3.95 -19.43
N VAL A 273 17.99 -2.91 -18.71
CA VAL A 273 16.56 -2.64 -18.49
C VAL A 273 15.83 -2.52 -19.84
N PHE A 274 16.50 -1.96 -20.85
CA PHE A 274 15.93 -1.74 -22.18
C PHE A 274 16.00 -2.98 -23.10
N ASP A 275 16.40 -4.14 -22.58
CA ASP A 275 16.16 -5.43 -23.24
C ASP A 275 14.71 -5.90 -23.01
N TYR A 276 14.05 -5.37 -21.99
CA TYR A 276 12.68 -5.71 -21.61
C TYR A 276 11.71 -4.58 -21.96
N PHE A 277 12.10 -3.32 -21.75
CA PHE A 277 11.26 -2.14 -21.97
C PHE A 277 11.79 -1.27 -23.11
N ASP A 278 10.91 -0.64 -23.89
CA ASP A 278 11.33 0.35 -24.88
C ASP A 278 11.53 1.73 -24.23
N TYR A 279 10.73 2.03 -23.20
CA TYR A 279 10.69 3.33 -22.53
C TYR A 279 10.50 3.18 -21.02
N VAL A 280 11.05 4.11 -20.26
CA VAL A 280 10.77 4.28 -18.82
C VAL A 280 10.38 5.74 -18.58
N THR A 281 9.22 5.99 -17.98
CA THR A 281 8.71 7.36 -17.77
C THR A 281 8.67 7.72 -16.29
N LEU A 282 9.00 8.98 -15.98
CA LEU A 282 8.94 9.54 -14.63
C LEU A 282 7.76 10.49 -14.40
N ASP A 283 7.44 10.66 -13.13
CA ASP A 283 6.40 11.50 -12.53
C ASP A 283 5.00 11.15 -13.05
N ASP A 284 4.13 12.15 -13.14
CA ASP A 284 2.75 11.95 -13.61
C ASP A 284 2.76 11.47 -15.06
N GLY A 285 2.08 10.34 -15.29
CA GLY A 285 2.14 9.61 -16.54
C GLY A 285 1.43 10.30 -17.70
N GLU A 286 0.47 11.19 -17.43
CA GLU A 286 -0.37 11.85 -18.43
C GLU A 286 0.48 12.55 -19.50
N LYS A 287 1.43 13.40 -19.09
CA LYS A 287 2.23 14.19 -20.01
C LYS A 287 3.28 13.36 -20.78
N PRO A 288 4.10 12.51 -20.14
CA PRO A 288 5.04 11.61 -20.82
C PRO A 288 4.34 10.66 -21.80
N LEU A 289 3.18 10.11 -21.43
CA LEU A 289 2.45 9.20 -22.31
C LEU A 289 1.88 9.91 -23.53
N LEU A 290 1.32 11.12 -23.40
CA LEU A 290 0.90 11.89 -24.57
C LEU A 290 2.08 12.13 -25.53
N ALA A 291 3.23 12.56 -25.02
CA ALA A 291 4.43 12.75 -25.84
C ALA A 291 4.92 11.44 -26.48
N LEU A 292 4.87 10.33 -25.73
CA LEU A 292 5.29 9.03 -26.21
C LEU A 292 4.37 8.52 -27.33
N MET A 293 3.05 8.65 -27.17
CA MET A 293 2.08 8.24 -28.21
C MET A 293 2.24 9.06 -29.48
N GLU A 294 2.39 10.39 -29.37
CA GLU A 294 2.68 11.25 -30.53
C GLU A 294 3.98 10.82 -31.23
N HIS A 295 4.98 10.36 -30.47
CA HIS A 295 6.23 9.86 -31.02
C HIS A 295 6.04 8.54 -31.78
N LEU A 296 5.31 7.59 -31.19
CA LEU A 296 4.99 6.30 -31.81
C LEU A 296 4.14 6.45 -33.08
N GLU A 297 3.32 7.51 -33.16
CA GLU A 297 2.55 7.86 -34.36
C GLU A 297 3.36 8.69 -35.39
N GLY A 298 4.63 8.98 -35.12
CA GLY A 298 5.50 9.75 -36.03
C GLY A 298 5.23 11.27 -36.04
N LYS A 299 4.38 11.78 -35.14
CA LYS A 299 4.04 13.20 -35.01
C LYS A 299 5.06 13.97 -34.16
N ARG A 300 5.79 13.26 -33.29
CA ARG A 300 6.82 13.80 -32.40
C ARG A 300 8.16 13.10 -32.61
N GLY A 301 9.24 13.90 -32.59
CA GLY A 301 10.61 13.37 -32.66
C GLY A 301 11.08 12.89 -31.29
N VAL A 302 11.98 11.90 -31.26
CA VAL A 302 12.47 11.30 -30.00
C VAL A 302 13.10 12.32 -29.04
N SER A 303 13.75 13.36 -29.55
CA SER A 303 14.36 14.44 -28.75
C SER A 303 13.35 15.37 -28.09
N ARG A 304 12.05 15.19 -28.36
CA ARG A 304 10.93 15.98 -27.83
C ARG A 304 10.08 15.20 -26.83
N LEU A 305 10.52 14.02 -26.36
CA LEU A 305 9.83 13.29 -25.30
C LEU A 305 9.89 14.06 -23.97
N ALA A 306 8.93 13.80 -23.09
CA ALA A 306 8.87 14.37 -21.74
C ALA A 306 9.21 13.30 -20.70
N ARG A 307 10.14 13.61 -19.78
CA ARG A 307 10.55 12.75 -18.67
C ARG A 307 10.72 11.26 -19.01
N THR A 308 11.36 10.94 -20.13
CA THR A 308 11.46 9.57 -20.65
C THR A 308 12.91 9.12 -20.75
N PHE A 309 13.24 7.96 -20.18
CA PHE A 309 14.46 7.24 -20.50
C PHE A 309 14.21 6.27 -21.66
N LEU A 310 15.23 6.14 -22.50
CA LEU A 310 15.30 5.17 -23.59
C LEU A 310 16.75 4.73 -23.80
N ARG A 311 16.94 3.60 -24.49
CA ARG A 311 18.25 3.19 -24.98
C ARG A 311 18.53 3.81 -26.35
N GLN A 312 19.63 4.55 -26.46
CA GLN A 312 20.10 5.13 -27.71
C GLN A 312 21.62 4.88 -27.84
N ASP A 313 22.06 4.38 -28.99
CA ASP A 313 23.49 4.10 -29.27
C ASP A 313 24.16 3.19 -28.22
N GLY A 314 23.39 2.25 -27.66
CA GLY A 314 23.83 1.29 -26.64
C GLY A 314 23.84 1.82 -25.20
N ALA A 315 23.57 3.11 -24.99
CA ALA A 315 23.56 3.75 -23.68
C ALA A 315 22.15 4.21 -23.28
N VAL A 316 21.93 4.37 -21.97
CA VAL A 316 20.69 4.97 -21.46
C VAL A 316 20.74 6.48 -21.66
N ARG A 317 19.65 7.02 -22.21
CA ARG A 317 19.47 8.45 -22.42
C ARG A 317 18.18 8.92 -21.77
N TYR A 318 18.29 9.94 -20.94
CA TYR A 318 17.14 10.69 -20.44
C TYR A 318 16.78 11.83 -21.41
N VAL A 319 15.52 11.93 -21.80
CA VAL A 319 14.98 13.01 -22.63
C VAL A 319 13.85 13.70 -21.88
N ASN A 320 13.97 15.01 -21.73
CA ASN A 320 12.96 15.82 -21.05
C ASN A 320 12.81 17.19 -21.73
N LEU A 321 11.96 17.25 -22.75
CA LEU A 321 11.49 18.53 -23.28
C LEU A 321 10.57 19.17 -22.25
N GLN A 322 10.96 20.35 -21.77
CA GLN A 322 10.17 21.12 -20.81
C GLN A 322 8.87 21.59 -21.48
N GLU A 323 7.75 21.02 -21.04
CA GLU A 323 6.40 21.38 -21.43
C GLU A 323 5.52 21.42 -20.17
N ALA A 324 4.44 22.19 -20.21
CA ALA A 324 3.49 22.21 -19.09
C ALA A 324 2.88 20.82 -18.85
N ASP A 325 2.76 20.47 -17.58
CA ASP A 325 2.04 19.28 -17.13
C ASP A 325 0.53 19.40 -17.36
N VAL A 326 -0.14 18.26 -17.32
CA VAL A 326 -1.61 18.20 -17.38
C VAL A 326 -2.14 18.68 -16.03
N PRO A 327 -2.96 19.75 -15.98
CA PRO A 327 -3.53 20.21 -14.73
C PRO A 327 -4.39 19.13 -14.08
N PHE A 328 -4.41 19.07 -12.74
CA PHE A 328 -5.21 18.08 -12.02
C PHE A 328 -6.72 18.12 -12.36
N SER A 329 -7.26 19.31 -12.68
CA SER A 329 -8.64 19.45 -13.16
C SER A 329 -8.90 18.74 -14.51
N GLU A 330 -7.85 18.55 -15.32
CA GLU A 330 -7.89 17.96 -16.66
C GLU A 330 -7.38 16.50 -16.73
N SER A 331 -7.05 15.90 -15.58
CA SER A 331 -6.63 14.49 -15.49
C SER A 331 -7.75 13.50 -15.82
N GLY A 332 -9.00 13.98 -15.90
CA GLY A 332 -10.19 13.16 -16.14
C GLY A 332 -10.64 12.37 -14.90
N THR A 333 -11.67 11.55 -15.11
CA THR A 333 -12.23 10.65 -14.08
C THR A 333 -11.59 9.27 -14.21
N PRO A 334 -11.11 8.64 -13.13
CA PRO A 334 -10.65 7.25 -13.18
C PRO A 334 -11.80 6.32 -13.58
N THR A 335 -11.47 5.23 -14.27
CA THR A 335 -12.44 4.22 -14.74
C THR A 335 -12.02 2.85 -14.25
N TRP A 336 -12.97 2.09 -13.71
CA TRP A 336 -12.79 0.69 -13.33
C TRP A 336 -13.27 -0.28 -14.40
N ASP A 337 -13.86 0.23 -15.49
CA ASP A 337 -14.17 -0.59 -16.65
C ASP A 337 -12.92 -1.33 -17.17
N GLY A 338 -13.10 -2.62 -17.44
CA GLY A 338 -12.03 -3.55 -17.78
C GLY A 338 -11.43 -4.30 -16.59
N LEU A 339 -11.64 -3.84 -15.34
CA LEU A 339 -11.18 -4.54 -14.14
C LEU A 339 -12.30 -5.43 -13.56
N PRO A 340 -11.97 -6.63 -13.04
CA PRO A 340 -12.97 -7.57 -12.51
C PRO A 340 -13.38 -7.21 -11.08
N ILE A 341 -14.13 -6.12 -10.94
CA ILE A 341 -14.42 -5.46 -9.67
C ILE A 341 -15.16 -6.34 -8.64
N ASP A 342 -15.86 -7.37 -9.09
CA ASP A 342 -16.60 -8.36 -8.30
C ASP A 342 -15.72 -9.54 -7.84
N ARG A 343 -14.43 -9.54 -8.20
CA ARG A 343 -13.50 -10.65 -7.93
C ARG A 343 -12.36 -10.31 -6.96
N TYR A 344 -12.29 -9.08 -6.43
CA TYR A 344 -11.29 -8.72 -5.42
C TYR A 344 -11.62 -9.35 -4.06
N LEU A 345 -10.59 -9.63 -3.25
CA LEU A 345 -10.70 -10.36 -2.00
C LEU A 345 -10.81 -9.41 -0.80
N SER A 346 -11.83 -9.60 0.05
CA SER A 346 -11.95 -8.91 1.34
C SER A 346 -11.20 -9.69 2.41
N LEU A 347 -9.91 -9.38 2.58
CA LEU A 347 -9.01 -10.05 3.52
C LEU A 347 -9.06 -9.36 4.90
N LEU A 348 -8.72 -10.09 5.96
CA LEU A 348 -8.70 -9.53 7.31
C LEU A 348 -7.55 -10.11 8.14
N ASP A 349 -6.41 -9.42 8.14
CA ASP A 349 -5.22 -9.84 8.88
C ASP A 349 -5.28 -9.50 10.37
N MET A 350 -5.87 -8.34 10.71
CA MET A 350 -5.97 -7.86 12.09
C MET A 350 -7.43 -7.54 12.44
N LEU A 351 -7.82 -7.94 13.65
CA LEU A 351 -9.15 -7.75 14.22
C LEU A 351 -9.35 -6.34 14.80
N ASN A 352 -9.02 -5.29 14.05
CA ASN A 352 -9.21 -3.89 14.45
C ASN A 352 -10.11 -3.16 13.43
N PRO A 353 -11.19 -2.46 13.86
CA PRO A 353 -12.14 -1.80 12.95
C PRO A 353 -11.50 -0.82 11.96
N MET A 354 -10.44 -0.12 12.37
CA MET A 354 -9.71 0.79 11.51
C MET A 354 -8.89 0.01 10.47
N HIS A 355 -8.19 -1.06 10.89
CA HIS A 355 -7.40 -1.91 9.99
C HIS A 355 -8.25 -2.55 8.89
N ARG A 356 -9.53 -2.83 9.16
CA ARG A 356 -10.49 -3.32 8.17
C ARG A 356 -10.58 -2.41 6.95
N LEU A 357 -10.45 -1.09 7.10
CA LEU A 357 -10.60 -0.18 5.97
C LEU A 357 -9.52 -0.38 4.88
N TRP A 358 -8.36 -0.94 5.24
CA TRP A 358 -7.31 -1.26 4.26
C TRP A 358 -7.44 -2.64 3.62
N SER A 359 -8.21 -3.56 4.20
CA SER A 359 -8.22 -4.99 3.81
C SER A 359 -9.62 -5.52 3.46
N ASP A 360 -10.65 -4.98 4.10
CA ASP A 360 -12.06 -5.35 3.99
C ASP A 360 -12.79 -4.39 3.02
N GLY A 361 -13.28 -4.95 1.92
CA GLY A 361 -14.05 -4.23 0.93
C GLY A 361 -13.23 -3.48 -0.13
N ARG A 362 -13.91 -3.25 -1.26
CA ARG A 362 -13.39 -2.46 -2.38
C ARG A 362 -13.72 -0.98 -2.15
N TRP A 363 -12.69 -0.16 -2.10
CA TRP A 363 -12.80 1.31 -2.05
C TRP A 363 -12.54 1.91 -3.42
N ASN A 364 -13.43 2.80 -3.88
CA ASN A 364 -13.16 3.65 -5.03
C ASN A 364 -12.07 4.66 -4.63
N LYS A 365 -10.89 4.52 -5.23
CA LYS A 365 -9.76 5.41 -4.99
C LYS A 365 -9.94 6.70 -5.80
N LEU A 366 -9.92 7.83 -5.10
CA LEU A 366 -9.98 9.16 -5.70
C LEU A 366 -8.99 10.08 -4.97
N THR A 367 -8.53 11.14 -5.62
CA THR A 367 -7.65 12.16 -5.03
C THR A 367 -8.44 13.46 -4.96
N ILE A 368 -8.32 14.21 -3.87
CA ILE A 368 -8.95 15.52 -3.69
C ILE A 368 -8.04 16.63 -4.23
N ALA A 369 -6.75 16.51 -3.97
CA ALA A 369 -5.70 17.41 -4.43
C ALA A 369 -4.44 16.62 -4.81
N HIS A 370 -3.82 17.02 -5.92
CA HIS A 370 -2.53 16.50 -6.33
C HIS A 370 -1.42 17.14 -5.48
N GLY A 371 -0.42 16.36 -5.08
CA GLY A 371 0.69 16.80 -4.25
C GLY A 371 0.34 17.16 -2.80
N CYS A 372 1.33 17.65 -2.06
CA CYS A 372 1.19 18.01 -0.64
C CYS A 372 1.26 19.52 -0.44
N TYR A 373 0.21 20.14 0.12
CA TYR A 373 0.21 21.58 0.43
C TYR A 373 1.23 21.98 1.51
N TRP A 374 1.68 21.02 2.36
CA TRP A 374 2.64 21.29 3.44
C TRP A 374 4.09 21.32 2.95
N LYS A 375 4.52 20.31 2.17
CA LYS A 375 5.83 20.17 1.50
C LYS A 375 7.08 20.61 2.29
N LYS A 376 7.06 20.41 3.62
CA LYS A 376 8.13 20.83 4.53
C LYS A 376 8.70 19.71 5.40
N CYS A 377 8.04 18.56 5.45
CA CYS A 377 8.49 17.43 6.25
C CYS A 377 9.90 17.01 5.82
N SER A 378 10.82 16.87 6.78
CA SER A 378 12.22 16.54 6.47
C SER A 378 12.43 15.08 6.07
N PHE A 379 11.49 14.20 6.38
CA PHE A 379 11.54 12.77 6.08
C PHE A 379 10.80 12.40 4.79
N CYS A 380 9.92 13.26 4.27
CA CYS A 380 9.21 13.01 3.03
C CYS A 380 10.08 13.38 1.83
N ASP A 381 9.83 12.74 0.69
CA ASP A 381 10.48 13.01 -0.59
C ASP A 381 9.97 14.29 -1.26
N VAL A 382 9.92 15.40 -0.50
CA VAL A 382 9.30 16.67 -0.90
C VAL A 382 9.94 17.31 -2.13
N THR A 383 11.07 16.80 -2.61
CA THR A 383 11.72 17.25 -3.86
C THR A 383 11.19 16.54 -5.10
N LEU A 384 10.42 15.46 -4.95
CA LEU A 384 9.79 14.76 -6.07
C LEU A 384 8.60 15.57 -6.60
N ASP A 385 8.38 15.54 -7.93
CA ASP A 385 7.38 16.39 -8.59
C ASP A 385 5.97 16.09 -8.08
N TYR A 386 5.61 14.81 -7.98
CA TYR A 386 4.28 14.36 -7.54
C TYR A 386 3.94 14.79 -6.10
N ILE A 387 4.93 15.12 -5.25
CA ILE A 387 4.71 15.67 -3.90
C ILE A 387 4.75 17.20 -3.93
N SER A 388 5.72 17.78 -4.63
CA SER A 388 5.99 19.23 -4.60
C SER A 388 4.98 20.07 -5.39
N ARG A 389 4.40 19.50 -6.45
CA ARG A 389 3.42 20.13 -7.33
C ARG A 389 2.02 20.02 -6.76
N TYR A 390 1.64 21.01 -5.95
CA TYR A 390 0.32 21.06 -5.34
C TYR A 390 -0.74 21.69 -6.26
N GLU A 391 -1.78 20.94 -6.60
CA GLU A 391 -2.89 21.38 -7.43
C GLU A 391 -4.23 20.89 -6.87
N THR A 392 -5.29 21.69 -7.01
CA THR A 392 -6.64 21.37 -6.52
C THR A 392 -7.65 21.34 -7.66
N ALA A 393 -8.69 20.53 -7.52
CA ALA A 393 -9.90 20.60 -8.33
C ALA A 393 -11.02 21.34 -7.58
N SER A 394 -12.05 21.80 -8.27
CA SER A 394 -13.24 22.37 -7.60
C SER A 394 -14.06 21.25 -6.94
N ALA A 395 -14.82 21.58 -5.90
CA ALA A 395 -15.68 20.61 -5.23
C ALA A 395 -16.74 20.04 -6.19
N GLU A 396 -17.27 20.88 -7.09
CA GLU A 396 -18.23 20.48 -8.11
C GLU A 396 -17.65 19.40 -9.01
N LEU A 397 -16.42 19.60 -9.50
CA LEU A 397 -15.74 18.62 -10.36
C LEU A 397 -15.45 17.32 -9.60
N LEU A 398 -15.05 17.41 -8.32
CA LEU A 398 -14.82 16.21 -7.50
C LEU A 398 -16.12 15.42 -7.29
N VAL A 399 -17.23 16.10 -7.02
CA VAL A 399 -18.53 15.43 -6.89
C VAL A 399 -19.04 14.89 -8.22
N ASP A 400 -18.81 15.57 -9.35
CA ASP A 400 -19.09 15.03 -10.69
C ASP A 400 -18.32 13.71 -10.93
N ARG A 401 -17.05 13.67 -10.53
CA ARG A 401 -16.22 12.46 -10.59
C ARG A 401 -16.81 11.37 -9.68
N ILE A 402 -17.17 11.68 -8.44
CA ILE A 402 -17.79 10.74 -7.50
C ILE A 402 -19.08 10.14 -8.08
N GLU A 403 -19.99 10.96 -8.60
CA GLU A 403 -21.25 10.50 -9.19
C GLU A 403 -21.01 9.59 -10.41
N ALA A 404 -20.07 9.94 -11.28
CA ALA A 404 -19.68 9.11 -12.41
C ALA A 404 -19.13 7.74 -11.98
N ILE A 405 -18.31 7.72 -10.93
CA ILE A 405 -17.74 6.48 -10.37
C ILE A 405 -18.81 5.62 -9.71
N ILE A 406 -19.75 6.22 -8.97
CA ILE A 406 -20.90 5.50 -8.41
C ILE A 406 -21.74 4.89 -9.54
N ALA A 407 -22.00 5.64 -10.61
CA ALA A 407 -22.76 5.16 -11.76
C ALA A 407 -22.08 3.99 -12.48
N GLU A 408 -20.75 4.00 -12.59
CA GLU A 408 -19.97 2.92 -13.20
C GLU A 408 -19.90 1.68 -12.31
N THR A 409 -19.63 1.88 -11.01
CA THR A 409 -19.23 0.80 -10.10
C THR A 409 -20.37 0.26 -9.24
N GLY A 410 -21.47 1.01 -9.11
CA GLY A 410 -22.54 0.74 -8.16
C GLY A 410 -22.15 0.89 -6.69
N GLN A 411 -20.95 1.40 -6.39
CA GLN A 411 -20.37 1.47 -5.05
C GLN A 411 -20.23 2.92 -4.56
N THR A 412 -20.57 3.14 -3.29
CA THR A 412 -20.55 4.46 -2.63
C THR A 412 -19.41 4.61 -1.63
N GLY A 413 -18.51 3.62 -1.51
CA GLY A 413 -17.33 3.68 -0.65
C GLY A 413 -16.14 4.32 -1.36
N PHE A 414 -15.53 5.34 -0.76
CA PHE A 414 -14.35 6.03 -1.30
C PHE A 414 -13.16 6.02 -0.34
N HIS A 415 -11.96 5.81 -0.89
CA HIS A 415 -10.71 6.05 -0.19
C HIS A 415 -10.00 7.21 -0.89
N PHE A 416 -9.83 8.32 -0.17
CA PHE A 416 -9.09 9.47 -0.66
C PHE A 416 -7.59 9.28 -0.45
N VAL A 417 -6.86 9.12 -1.57
CA VAL A 417 -5.45 8.72 -1.62
C VAL A 417 -4.48 9.91 -1.73
N ASP A 418 -4.88 11.07 -1.21
CA ASP A 418 -4.05 12.27 -1.13
C ASP A 418 -2.80 12.07 -0.25
N GLU A 419 -1.70 12.75 -0.60
CA GLU A 419 -0.52 12.87 0.27
C GLU A 419 -0.87 13.49 1.63
N ALA A 420 -1.73 14.51 1.61
CA ALA A 420 -2.42 15.06 2.76
C ALA A 420 -3.63 15.86 2.28
N ALA A 421 -4.83 15.35 2.49
CA ALA A 421 -6.06 16.00 2.05
C ALA A 421 -6.22 17.39 2.74
N PRO A 422 -6.37 18.49 1.98
CA PRO A 422 -6.42 19.83 2.55
C PRO A 422 -7.75 20.09 3.28
N PRO A 423 -7.75 20.63 4.53
CA PRO A 423 -8.99 20.85 5.29
C PRO A 423 -10.00 21.75 4.56
N LYS A 424 -9.52 22.78 3.86
CA LYS A 424 -10.40 23.68 3.08
C LYS A 424 -11.08 22.96 1.93
N MET A 425 -10.39 22.04 1.26
CA MET A 425 -10.95 21.27 0.16
C MET A 425 -11.90 20.19 0.65
N LEU A 426 -11.56 19.52 1.75
CA LEU A 426 -12.46 18.58 2.43
C LEU A 426 -13.76 19.25 2.87
N LYS A 427 -13.68 20.46 3.44
CA LYS A 427 -14.86 21.26 3.77
C LYS A 427 -15.73 21.53 2.53
N ALA A 428 -15.14 22.04 1.45
CA ALA A 428 -15.88 22.36 0.23
C ALA A 428 -16.51 21.11 -0.41
N LEU A 429 -15.80 19.97 -0.39
CA LEU A 429 -16.31 18.68 -0.84
C LEU A 429 -17.50 18.23 0.00
N ALA A 430 -17.39 18.29 1.34
CA ALA A 430 -18.46 17.93 2.25
C ALA A 430 -19.72 18.78 2.04
N GLU A 431 -19.56 20.10 1.94
CA GLU A 431 -20.67 21.02 1.65
C GLU A 431 -21.34 20.69 0.30
N GLU A 432 -20.57 20.37 -0.73
CA GLU A 432 -21.09 20.03 -2.06
C GLU A 432 -21.81 18.67 -2.08
N LEU A 433 -21.27 17.65 -1.41
CA LEU A 433 -21.92 16.35 -1.23
C LEU A 433 -23.29 16.50 -0.56
N LEU A 434 -23.35 17.25 0.55
CA LEU A 434 -24.58 17.52 1.29
C LEU A 434 -25.58 18.33 0.45
N ARG A 435 -25.09 19.35 -0.28
CA ARG A 435 -25.93 20.19 -1.15
C ARG A 435 -26.59 19.37 -2.26
N ARG A 436 -25.84 18.46 -2.89
CA ARG A 436 -26.36 17.56 -3.94
C ARG A 436 -27.08 16.33 -3.40
N LYS A 437 -26.99 16.07 -2.09
CA LYS A 437 -27.50 14.86 -1.42
C LYS A 437 -26.86 13.58 -1.97
N VAL A 438 -25.59 13.65 -2.34
CA VAL A 438 -24.80 12.50 -2.77
C VAL A 438 -24.29 11.79 -1.51
N SER A 439 -24.81 10.59 -1.26
CA SER A 439 -24.47 9.80 -0.07
C SER A 439 -23.31 8.86 -0.37
N ILE A 440 -22.18 9.07 0.31
CA ILE A 440 -21.00 8.22 0.24
C ILE A 440 -20.49 7.87 1.65
N SER A 441 -19.69 6.83 1.76
CA SER A 441 -18.85 6.60 2.94
C SER A 441 -17.40 6.75 2.51
N TRP A 442 -16.62 7.52 3.26
CA TRP A 442 -15.25 7.78 2.86
C TRP A 442 -14.26 7.84 4.02
N TRP A 443 -13.01 7.56 3.69
CA TRP A 443 -11.88 7.77 4.57
C TRP A 443 -10.67 8.26 3.77
N GLY A 444 -9.69 8.86 4.44
CA GLY A 444 -8.52 9.39 3.75
C GLY A 444 -7.39 9.80 4.67
N ASN A 445 -6.31 10.29 4.05
CA ASN A 445 -5.08 10.70 4.74
C ASN A 445 -5.09 12.22 4.96
N ILE A 446 -4.84 12.66 6.20
CA ILE A 446 -4.75 14.07 6.58
C ILE A 446 -3.47 14.35 7.37
N ARG A 447 -3.17 15.64 7.56
CA ARG A 447 -2.24 16.11 8.57
C ARG A 447 -3.04 16.68 9.74
N PHE A 448 -2.77 16.22 10.97
CA PHE A 448 -3.47 16.66 12.19
C PHE A 448 -3.16 18.12 12.57
N GLU A 449 -3.74 19.06 11.81
CA GLU A 449 -3.51 20.48 11.94
C GLU A 449 -4.68 21.25 12.56
N LYS A 450 -4.39 22.44 13.12
CA LYS A 450 -5.38 23.29 13.81
C LYS A 450 -6.61 23.69 13.00
N SER A 451 -6.56 23.58 11.67
CA SER A 451 -7.68 23.89 10.79
C SER A 451 -8.80 22.84 10.87
N PHE A 452 -8.51 21.65 11.41
CA PHE A 452 -9.51 20.66 11.77
C PHE A 452 -10.11 20.98 13.14
N THR A 453 -11.13 21.84 13.14
CA THR A 453 -11.91 22.14 14.34
C THR A 453 -12.98 21.08 14.59
N PRO A 454 -13.55 20.97 15.81
CA PRO A 454 -14.65 20.05 16.08
C PRO A 454 -15.84 20.23 15.13
N GLU A 455 -16.17 21.46 14.73
CA GLU A 455 -17.25 21.74 13.76
C GLU A 455 -16.92 21.20 12.37
N LEU A 456 -15.65 21.30 11.95
CA LEU A 456 -15.22 20.70 10.70
C LEU A 456 -15.27 19.17 10.80
N ALA A 457 -14.81 18.57 11.89
CA ALA A 457 -14.90 17.12 12.10
C ALA A 457 -16.34 16.60 12.00
N LEU A 458 -17.29 17.29 12.64
CA LEU A 458 -18.72 17.00 12.55
C LEU A 458 -19.26 17.13 11.12
N LEU A 459 -18.93 18.22 10.41
CA LEU A 459 -19.33 18.40 9.01
C LEU A 459 -18.80 17.27 8.11
N LEU A 460 -17.55 16.86 8.32
CA LEU A 460 -16.96 15.75 7.57
C LEU A 460 -17.68 14.45 7.87
N ALA A 461 -17.99 14.16 9.14
CA ALA A 461 -18.78 13.00 9.54
C ALA A 461 -20.17 13.00 8.89
N GLU A 462 -20.88 14.14 8.91
CA GLU A 462 -22.19 14.30 8.25
C GLU A 462 -22.13 14.05 6.73
N SER A 463 -21.02 14.41 6.08
CA SER A 463 -20.78 14.14 4.65
C SER A 463 -20.39 12.69 4.34
N GLY A 464 -20.26 11.83 5.36
CA GLY A 464 -19.93 10.41 5.20
C GLY A 464 -18.49 10.03 5.57
N CYS A 465 -17.72 10.91 6.22
CA CYS A 465 -16.40 10.55 6.75
C CYS A 465 -16.55 9.51 7.87
N ILE A 466 -16.01 8.32 7.68
CA ILE A 466 -16.04 7.24 8.68
C ILE A 466 -14.69 7.06 9.37
N ALA A 467 -13.60 7.49 8.72
CA ALA A 467 -12.28 7.39 9.28
C ALA A 467 -11.30 8.39 8.66
N ILE A 468 -10.27 8.71 9.42
CA ILE A 468 -9.11 9.46 8.96
C ILE A 468 -7.82 8.78 9.44
N SER A 469 -6.79 8.88 8.62
CA SER A 469 -5.44 8.52 9.01
C SER A 469 -4.53 9.73 8.90
N GLY A 470 -3.55 9.84 9.78
CA GLY A 470 -2.63 10.97 9.75
C GLY A 470 -1.35 10.73 10.51
N GLY A 471 -0.28 11.40 10.07
CA GLY A 471 1.02 11.31 10.72
C GLY A 471 1.11 12.12 12.00
N LEU A 472 1.22 11.44 13.15
CA LEU A 472 1.77 12.00 14.38
C LEU A 472 3.31 11.90 14.38
N GLU A 473 3.86 10.92 13.66
CA GLU A 473 5.30 10.62 13.57
C GLU A 473 5.90 10.31 14.94
N VAL A 474 6.76 11.18 15.47
CA VAL A 474 7.29 11.03 16.84
C VAL A 474 6.50 11.93 17.77
N ALA A 475 5.87 11.36 18.79
CA ALA A 475 5.28 12.14 19.88
C ALA A 475 6.39 12.72 20.79
N SER A 476 7.20 13.65 20.27
CA SER A 476 8.22 14.41 20.97
C SER A 476 8.35 15.78 20.30
N ASP A 477 8.03 16.85 21.02
CA ASP A 477 8.06 18.21 20.46
C ASP A 477 9.44 18.60 19.90
N ARG A 478 10.52 18.06 20.46
CA ARG A 478 11.88 18.27 19.96
C ARG A 478 12.01 17.69 18.55
N LEU A 479 11.56 16.46 18.35
CA LEU A 479 11.67 15.75 17.08
C LEU A 479 10.64 16.25 16.06
N LEU A 480 9.42 16.63 16.48
CA LEU A 480 8.44 17.28 15.59
C LEU A 480 8.95 18.60 15.00
N LYS A 481 9.70 19.38 15.79
CA LYS A 481 10.37 20.61 15.32
C LYS A 481 11.47 20.29 14.31
N LEU A 482 12.32 19.30 14.62
CA LEU A 482 13.39 18.86 13.72
C LEU A 482 12.81 18.33 12.39
N MET A 483 11.70 17.59 12.46
CA MET A 483 10.95 17.08 11.31
C MET A 483 10.25 18.16 10.49
N LYS A 484 10.16 19.39 10.99
CA LYS A 484 9.38 20.49 10.40
C LYS A 484 7.92 20.08 10.13
N LYS A 485 7.34 19.23 11.00
CA LYS A 485 5.95 18.74 10.86
C LYS A 485 4.93 19.86 11.11
N GLY A 486 5.28 20.85 11.93
CA GLY A 486 4.47 22.04 12.20
C GLY A 486 3.21 21.79 13.04
N VAL A 487 3.23 20.75 13.89
CA VAL A 487 2.17 20.38 14.84
C VAL A 487 2.79 20.12 16.21
N SER A 488 2.02 20.25 17.29
CA SER A 488 2.41 19.84 18.65
C SER A 488 1.55 18.67 19.12
N VAL A 489 1.98 17.94 20.15
CA VAL A 489 1.23 16.81 20.69
C VAL A 489 -0.15 17.22 21.19
N GLU A 490 -0.28 18.37 21.86
CA GLU A 490 -1.57 18.90 22.34
C GLU A 490 -2.51 19.25 21.20
N GLN A 491 -1.97 19.79 20.10
CA GLN A 491 -2.77 20.08 18.92
C GLN A 491 -3.30 18.79 18.30
N VAL A 492 -2.43 17.78 18.15
CA VAL A 492 -2.85 16.48 17.61
C VAL A 492 -3.94 15.89 18.49
N ALA A 493 -3.74 15.86 19.82
CA ALA A 493 -4.73 15.35 20.77
C ALA A 493 -6.12 15.99 20.58
N ARG A 494 -6.19 17.32 20.49
CA ARG A 494 -7.47 18.03 20.27
C ARG A 494 -8.11 17.69 18.92
N VAL A 495 -7.32 17.62 17.85
CA VAL A 495 -7.83 17.30 16.51
C VAL A 495 -8.37 15.87 16.49
N THR A 496 -7.58 14.90 16.95
CA THR A 496 -7.94 13.48 16.94
C THR A 496 -9.15 13.22 17.85
N HIS A 497 -9.21 13.86 19.02
CA HIS A 497 -10.37 13.79 19.90
C HIS A 497 -11.63 14.38 19.24
N GLY A 498 -11.51 15.52 18.54
CA GLY A 498 -12.64 16.11 17.82
C GLY A 498 -13.21 15.20 16.73
N PHE A 499 -12.37 14.41 16.05
CA PHE A 499 -12.82 13.38 15.11
C PHE A 499 -13.47 12.19 15.82
N ALA A 500 -12.86 11.69 16.89
CA ALA A 500 -13.41 10.59 17.68
C ALA A 500 -14.80 10.92 18.25
N GLU A 501 -14.98 12.14 18.80
CA GLU A 501 -16.28 12.64 19.29
C GLU A 501 -17.32 12.78 18.17
N ALA A 502 -16.89 13.06 16.95
CA ALA A 502 -17.76 13.07 15.76
C ALA A 502 -18.09 11.65 15.24
N GLY A 503 -17.61 10.59 15.91
CA GLY A 503 -17.81 9.19 15.50
C GLY A 503 -16.90 8.74 14.36
N VAL A 504 -15.84 9.50 14.05
CA VAL A 504 -14.87 9.19 13.01
C VAL A 504 -13.70 8.42 13.61
N LEU A 505 -13.36 7.26 13.05
CA LEU A 505 -12.19 6.49 13.48
C LEU A 505 -10.89 7.23 13.13
N VAL A 506 -9.92 7.16 14.01
CA VAL A 506 -8.63 7.82 13.86
C VAL A 506 -7.49 6.82 13.91
N HIS A 507 -6.70 6.79 12.84
CA HIS A 507 -5.43 6.06 12.77
C HIS A 507 -4.23 7.03 12.82
N ALA A 508 -3.28 6.75 13.70
CA ALA A 508 -2.03 7.51 13.79
C ALA A 508 -0.86 6.75 13.15
N TYR A 509 -0.27 7.33 12.10
CA TYR A 509 1.06 6.89 11.65
C TYR A 509 2.11 7.44 12.63
N LEU A 510 2.92 6.53 13.17
CA LEU A 510 3.93 6.78 14.18
C LEU A 510 5.29 6.35 13.63
N MET A 511 6.33 7.10 13.94
CA MET A 511 7.68 6.90 13.44
C MET A 511 8.66 6.77 14.61
N TYR A 512 9.64 5.88 14.47
CA TYR A 512 10.80 5.79 15.37
C TYR A 512 12.08 5.56 14.56
N GLY A 513 13.25 5.75 15.18
CA GLY A 513 14.54 5.74 14.50
C GLY A 513 14.89 7.03 13.74
N PHE A 514 14.18 8.14 13.96
CA PHE A 514 14.51 9.41 13.31
C PHE A 514 15.86 9.96 13.84
N PRO A 515 16.66 10.67 13.01
CA PRO A 515 17.91 11.30 13.42
C PRO A 515 17.87 11.96 14.81
N THR A 516 18.86 11.61 15.62
CA THR A 516 19.07 12.04 17.01
C THR A 516 18.01 11.56 18.02
N GLN A 517 17.17 10.58 17.68
CA GLN A 517 16.18 10.07 18.63
C GLN A 517 16.87 9.28 19.75
N THR A 518 16.65 9.71 20.99
CA THR A 518 17.18 9.05 22.19
C THR A 518 16.23 7.98 22.71
N VAL A 519 16.72 7.06 23.55
CA VAL A 519 15.87 6.14 24.32
C VAL A 519 14.79 6.88 25.12
N GLN A 520 15.12 8.04 25.70
CA GLN A 520 14.14 8.85 26.44
C GLN A 520 13.03 9.35 25.53
N ASP A 521 13.35 9.85 24.33
CA ASP A 521 12.32 10.30 23.36
C ASP A 521 11.41 9.14 22.98
N THR A 522 11.93 7.92 22.84
CA THR A 522 11.12 6.74 22.52
C THR A 522 10.18 6.36 23.65
N VAL A 523 10.65 6.37 24.90
CA VAL A 523 9.80 6.10 26.07
C VAL A 523 8.74 7.18 26.25
N ASP A 524 9.11 8.46 26.09
CA ASP A 524 8.17 9.58 26.19
C ASP A 524 7.12 9.50 25.08
N ALA A 525 7.53 9.19 23.84
CA ALA A 525 6.62 9.00 22.72
C ALA A 525 5.60 7.88 22.97
N LEU A 526 6.05 6.75 23.53
CA LEU A 526 5.15 5.65 23.88
C LEU A 526 4.15 6.05 24.97
N GLU A 527 4.56 6.84 25.96
CA GLU A 527 3.66 7.36 27.01
C GLU A 527 2.61 8.33 26.45
N TYR A 528 2.97 9.20 25.50
CA TYR A 528 1.97 10.02 24.81
C TYR A 528 0.97 9.17 24.03
N VAL A 529 1.45 8.15 23.31
CA VAL A 529 0.58 7.23 22.56
C VAL A 529 -0.35 6.49 23.52
N ARG A 530 0.15 5.98 24.65
CA ARG A 530 -0.69 5.38 25.71
C ARG A 530 -1.80 6.33 26.15
N GLN A 531 -1.46 7.59 26.49
CA GLN A 531 -2.44 8.59 26.91
C GLN A 531 -3.45 8.93 25.81
N LEU A 532 -3.06 8.92 24.53
CA LEU A 532 -3.99 9.13 23.41
C LEU A 532 -5.02 8.00 23.30
N PHE A 533 -4.60 6.74 23.47
CA PHE A 533 -5.55 5.61 23.53
C PHE A 533 -6.46 5.70 24.76
N ASP A 534 -5.88 5.98 25.92
CA ASP A 534 -6.56 6.11 27.22
C ASP A 534 -7.66 7.20 27.19
N ASN A 535 -7.39 8.31 26.50
CA ASN A 535 -8.34 9.42 26.33
C ASN A 535 -9.21 9.30 25.07
N GLY A 536 -9.27 8.13 24.43
CA GLY A 536 -10.13 7.89 23.26
C GLY A 536 -9.80 8.76 22.03
N CYS A 537 -8.60 9.33 21.96
CA CYS A 537 -8.19 10.20 20.87
C CYS A 537 -7.94 9.42 19.58
N ILE A 538 -7.43 8.19 19.68
CA ILE A 538 -7.10 7.33 18.54
C ILE A 538 -7.60 5.90 18.77
N GLN A 539 -7.99 5.22 17.70
CA GLN A 539 -8.47 3.82 17.73
C GLN A 539 -7.45 2.84 17.18
N SER A 540 -6.42 3.36 16.50
CA SER A 540 -5.37 2.56 15.91
C SER A 540 -4.13 3.42 15.67
N GLY A 541 -2.97 2.77 15.63
CA GLY A 541 -1.74 3.38 15.14
C GLY A 541 -0.81 2.33 14.55
N PHE A 542 0.24 2.81 13.90
CA PHE A 542 1.28 1.94 13.34
C PHE A 542 2.65 2.59 13.52
N PHE A 543 3.55 1.95 14.27
CA PHE A 543 4.95 2.34 14.37
C PHE A 543 5.73 1.77 13.19
N HIS A 544 6.32 2.65 12.39
CA HIS A 544 7.28 2.27 11.36
C HIS A 544 8.66 2.85 11.70
N ARG A 545 9.70 2.10 11.31
CA ARG A 545 11.07 2.60 11.41
C ARG A 545 11.31 3.64 10.32
N PHE A 546 11.93 4.76 10.68
CA PHE A 546 12.38 5.77 9.75
C PHE A 546 13.38 5.16 8.76
N ALA A 547 13.08 5.30 7.47
CA ALA A 547 14.00 5.04 6.38
C ALA A 547 14.42 6.39 5.77
N CYS A 548 15.72 6.61 5.62
CA CYS A 548 16.24 7.80 4.97
C CYS A 548 16.34 7.52 3.47
N THR A 549 15.81 8.43 2.65
CA THR A 549 15.87 8.36 1.20
C THR A 549 16.78 9.45 0.66
N VAL A 550 17.37 9.25 -0.52
CA VAL A 550 18.18 10.27 -1.23
C VAL A 550 17.37 11.50 -1.65
N HIS A 551 16.04 11.43 -1.65
CA HIS A 551 15.14 12.52 -2.06
C HIS A 551 14.64 13.34 -0.86
N SER A 552 14.71 12.79 0.36
CA SER A 552 14.30 13.51 1.57
C SER A 552 15.28 14.64 1.94
N PRO A 553 14.82 15.73 2.58
CA PRO A 553 15.71 16.75 3.13
C PRO A 553 16.78 16.20 4.09
N VAL A 554 16.48 15.13 4.84
CA VAL A 554 17.48 14.42 5.67
C VAL A 554 18.56 13.77 4.80
N GLY A 555 18.19 13.12 3.70
CA GLY A 555 19.16 12.52 2.78
C GLY A 555 19.94 13.53 1.94
N GLN A 556 19.43 14.75 1.78
CA GLN A 556 20.11 15.82 1.03
C GLN A 556 21.06 16.64 1.91
N ASN A 557 20.69 16.88 3.18
CA ASN A 557 21.46 17.73 4.10
C ASN A 557 21.59 17.04 5.49
N PRO A 558 22.21 15.84 5.56
CA PRO A 558 22.25 15.01 6.77
C PRO A 558 22.89 15.71 7.98
N GLU A 559 23.83 16.63 7.75
CA GLU A 559 24.50 17.42 8.77
C GLU A 559 23.54 18.36 9.53
N GLU A 560 22.48 18.87 8.89
CA GLU A 560 21.44 19.66 9.59
C GLU A 560 20.69 18.83 10.63
N TYR A 561 20.70 17.50 10.47
CA TYR A 561 20.01 16.53 11.31
C TYR A 561 20.97 15.77 12.23
N GLY A 562 22.25 16.12 12.24
CA GLY A 562 23.24 15.52 13.15
C GLY A 562 23.62 14.08 12.83
N VAL A 563 23.39 13.62 11.59
CA VAL A 563 23.71 12.27 11.13
C VAL A 563 24.73 12.32 9.99
N GLN A 564 25.38 11.20 9.73
CA GLN A 564 26.27 11.03 8.57
C GLN A 564 25.72 9.94 7.67
N LEU A 565 25.59 10.19 6.37
CA LEU A 565 25.14 9.15 5.45
C LEU A 565 26.23 8.11 5.23
N VAL A 566 25.81 6.86 5.16
CA VAL A 566 26.65 5.77 4.68
C VAL A 566 26.75 5.93 3.16
N PRO A 567 27.96 5.95 2.57
CA PRO A 567 28.11 6.00 1.13
C PRO A 567 27.31 4.89 0.46
N LEU A 568 26.52 5.26 -0.55
CA LEU A 568 25.78 4.29 -1.33
C LEU A 568 26.76 3.41 -2.11
N PRO A 569 26.46 2.12 -2.26
CA PRO A 569 27.22 1.26 -3.17
C PRO A 569 27.14 1.81 -4.60
N GLU A 570 28.24 1.70 -5.35
CA GLU A 570 28.24 2.05 -6.77
C GLU A 570 27.25 1.17 -7.54
N GLY A 571 26.52 1.78 -8.46
CA GLY A 571 25.50 1.09 -9.26
C GLY A 571 24.84 2.03 -10.26
N ASP A 572 24.25 1.44 -11.29
CA ASP A 572 23.62 2.12 -12.42
C ASP A 572 22.12 1.81 -12.54
N PHE A 573 21.55 1.02 -11.62
CA PHE A 573 20.17 0.55 -11.69
C PHE A 573 19.22 1.33 -10.78
N ALA A 574 19.22 1.06 -9.47
CA ALA A 574 18.25 1.61 -8.53
C ALA A 574 18.93 2.28 -7.33
N LYS A 575 18.40 3.44 -6.93
CA LYS A 575 18.93 4.29 -5.85
C LYS A 575 17.78 5.00 -5.14
N ASN A 576 17.52 4.64 -3.88
CA ASN A 576 16.53 5.33 -3.05
C ASN A 576 16.95 5.37 -1.58
N ASP A 577 16.88 4.24 -0.88
CA ASP A 577 17.23 4.16 0.55
C ASP A 577 18.73 4.37 0.77
N VAL A 578 19.05 5.22 1.76
CA VAL A 578 20.41 5.51 2.18
C VAL A 578 20.55 5.24 3.67
N GLY A 579 21.54 4.39 4.01
CA GLY A 579 21.90 4.16 5.40
C GLY A 579 22.49 5.42 6.03
N PHE A 580 22.37 5.56 7.34
CA PHE A 580 22.99 6.66 8.06
C PHE A 580 23.53 6.21 9.42
N ILE A 581 24.53 6.93 9.91
CA ILE A 581 25.17 6.77 11.21
C ILE A 581 24.65 7.87 12.12
N ASP A 582 24.00 7.47 13.21
CA ASP A 582 23.54 8.37 14.26
C ASP A 582 24.48 8.30 15.48
N PRO A 583 25.12 9.41 15.86
CA PRO A 583 26.05 9.45 17.00
C PRO A 583 25.37 9.22 18.36
N THR A 584 24.04 9.27 18.43
CA THR A 584 23.25 9.07 19.66
C THR A 584 23.38 7.66 20.22
N GLY A 585 23.62 6.66 19.35
CA GLY A 585 23.84 5.27 19.76
C GLY A 585 22.62 4.53 20.31
N THR A 586 21.41 5.04 20.05
CA THR A 586 20.16 4.35 20.43
C THR A 586 19.98 3.08 19.62
N ASP A 587 19.74 1.95 20.29
CA ASP A 587 19.37 0.69 19.63
C ASP A 587 17.89 0.71 19.23
N HIS A 588 17.61 1.22 18.03
CA HIS A 588 16.24 1.35 17.52
C HIS A 588 15.59 0.01 17.19
N GLU A 589 16.36 -1.05 16.90
CA GLU A 589 15.83 -2.40 16.69
C GLU A 589 15.23 -2.96 17.99
N LEU A 590 15.95 -2.82 19.09
CA LEU A 590 15.47 -3.19 20.41
C LEU A 590 14.24 -2.36 20.83
N MET A 591 14.27 -1.05 20.57
CA MET A 591 13.14 -0.18 20.90
C MET A 591 11.89 -0.50 20.08
N GLY A 592 12.04 -0.78 18.78
CA GLY A 592 10.94 -1.10 17.87
C GLY A 592 10.11 -2.30 18.33
N ARG A 593 10.76 -3.35 18.85
CA ARG A 593 10.06 -4.52 19.42
C ARG A 593 9.14 -4.15 20.57
N GLY A 594 9.62 -3.30 21.49
CA GLY A 594 8.82 -2.82 22.62
C GLY A 594 7.66 -1.93 22.19
N LEU A 595 7.89 -1.03 21.22
CA LEU A 595 6.87 -0.16 20.64
C LEU A 595 5.75 -0.97 19.97
N ASN A 596 6.10 -1.94 19.12
CA ASN A 596 5.15 -2.78 18.41
C ASN A 596 4.31 -3.62 19.39
N LYS A 597 4.96 -4.22 20.40
CA LYS A 597 4.27 -4.98 21.45
C LYS A 597 3.29 -4.10 22.23
N ALA A 598 3.73 -2.91 22.67
CA ALA A 598 2.89 -2.00 23.43
C ALA A 598 1.68 -1.51 22.62
N LEU A 599 1.92 -1.04 21.38
CA LEU A 599 0.89 -0.52 20.50
C LEU A 599 -0.17 -1.57 20.17
N TYR A 600 0.25 -2.82 19.92
CA TYR A 600 -0.69 -3.94 19.74
C TYR A 600 -1.63 -4.08 20.94
N ASN A 601 -1.10 -4.04 22.16
CA ASN A 601 -1.88 -4.16 23.39
C ASN A 601 -2.77 -2.93 23.63
N PHE A 602 -2.29 -1.72 23.36
CA PHE A 602 -3.07 -0.49 23.49
C PHE A 602 -4.28 -0.46 22.56
N MET A 603 -4.14 -0.94 21.33
CA MET A 603 -5.28 -1.10 20.40
C MET A 603 -6.35 -2.08 20.93
N HIS A 604 -6.00 -2.93 21.89
CA HIS A 604 -6.91 -3.85 22.57
C HIS A 604 -7.31 -3.36 23.98
N GLY A 605 -6.99 -2.11 24.33
CA GLY A 605 -7.27 -1.55 25.67
C GLY A 605 -6.43 -2.15 26.80
N ILE A 606 -5.42 -2.97 26.49
CA ILE A 606 -4.61 -3.68 27.48
C ILE A 606 -3.40 -2.83 27.89
N GLY A 607 -3.15 -2.74 29.20
CA GLY A 607 -1.96 -2.10 29.75
C GLY A 607 -1.96 -0.58 29.68
N LEU A 608 -3.14 0.05 29.52
CA LEU A 608 -3.29 1.51 29.54
C LEU A 608 -3.04 2.10 30.92
N ASP A 609 -3.29 1.38 32.03
CA ASP A 609 -2.97 1.87 33.39
C ASP A 609 -1.51 1.63 33.83
N GLY A 610 -0.73 0.93 33.00
CA GLY A 610 0.61 0.45 33.32
C GLY A 610 1.72 1.47 33.04
N ASP A 611 2.90 1.22 33.64
CA ASP A 611 4.12 1.96 33.30
C ASP A 611 4.70 1.44 31.98
N VAL A 612 4.82 2.33 30.97
CA VAL A 612 5.27 1.97 29.62
C VAL A 612 6.64 1.30 29.56
N ARG A 613 7.46 1.43 30.60
CA ARG A 613 8.76 0.74 30.69
C ARG A 613 8.63 -0.78 30.66
N GLY A 614 7.48 -1.33 31.10
CA GLY A 614 7.23 -2.77 31.13
C GLY A 614 7.19 -3.43 29.74
N TRP A 615 7.08 -2.64 28.67
CA TRP A 615 7.04 -3.15 27.30
C TRP A 615 8.42 -3.38 26.67
N PHE A 616 9.49 -2.88 27.28
CA PHE A 616 10.85 -3.00 26.75
C PHE A 616 11.62 -4.12 27.43
N ASP A 617 12.31 -4.94 26.64
CA ASP A 617 13.15 -6.05 27.14
C ASP A 617 14.46 -5.59 27.81
N ALA A 618 14.73 -4.29 27.80
CA ALA A 618 15.90 -3.68 28.41
C ALA A 618 15.53 -2.57 29.39
N ARG A 619 16.46 -2.25 30.30
CA ARG A 619 16.28 -1.18 31.27
C ARG A 619 16.25 0.18 30.57
N VAL A 620 15.07 0.78 30.51
CA VAL A 620 14.82 2.11 29.94
C VAL A 620 14.57 3.16 31.05
N PRO A 621 14.80 4.47 30.80
CA PRO A 621 14.50 5.52 31.76
C PRO A 621 12.99 5.64 32.01
N LYS A 622 12.61 6.34 33.09
CA LYS A 622 11.21 6.69 33.35
C LYS A 622 10.75 7.77 32.39
N SER A 623 9.50 7.68 31.93
CA SER A 623 8.88 8.75 31.14
C SER A 623 8.91 10.08 31.90
N LYS A 624 9.21 11.15 31.17
CA LYS A 624 9.16 12.55 31.64
C LYS A 624 7.80 13.19 31.35
N VAL A 625 6.93 12.52 30.61
CA VAL A 625 5.59 13.01 30.26
C VAL A 625 4.72 13.08 31.52
N PRO A 626 4.06 14.21 31.81
CA PRO A 626 3.08 14.29 32.89
C PRO A 626 1.95 13.29 32.69
N ARG A 627 1.51 12.61 33.76
CA ARG A 627 0.47 11.56 33.71
C ARG A 627 -0.86 11.97 33.05
N GLN A 628 -1.20 13.25 33.11
CA GLN A 628 -2.45 13.82 32.59
C GLN A 628 -2.18 14.85 31.50
N PHE A 629 -1.13 14.66 30.70
CA PHE A 629 -0.76 15.64 29.69
C PHE A 629 -1.86 15.77 28.62
N ILE A 630 -2.33 14.64 28.08
CA ILE A 630 -3.38 14.62 27.06
C ILE A 630 -4.70 15.11 27.64
N GLU A 631 -5.13 14.59 28.79
CA GLU A 631 -6.35 15.03 29.49
C GLU A 631 -6.36 16.56 29.68
N ARG A 632 -5.26 17.15 30.15
CA ARG A 632 -5.15 18.61 30.27
C ARG A 632 -5.27 19.31 28.92
N ALA A 633 -4.60 18.81 27.88
CA ALA A 633 -4.66 19.42 26.55
C ALA A 633 -6.07 19.45 25.93
N LEU A 634 -6.96 18.54 26.36
CA LEU A 634 -8.35 18.46 25.91
C LEU A 634 -9.28 19.41 26.69
N TYR A 635 -9.07 19.58 27.99
CA TYR A 635 -10.01 20.27 28.88
C TYR A 635 -9.50 21.58 29.50
N SER A 636 -8.30 22.05 29.16
CA SER A 636 -7.69 23.29 29.66
C SER A 636 -8.05 24.55 28.87
#